data_AF-A0A3E2BPS0-F1
#
_entry.id   AF-A0A3E2BPS0-F1
#
_cell.length_a   1.000
_cell.length_b   1.000
_cell.length_c   1.000
_cell.angle_alpha   90.00
_cell.angle_beta   90.00
_cell.angle_gamma   90.00
#
_symmetry.space_group_name_H-M   'P 1'
#
loop_
_entity.id
_entity.type
_entity.pdbx_description
1 polymer ?
#
loop_
_entity_poly.entity_id
_entity_poly.type
_entity_poly.pdbx_seq_one_letter_code
_entity_poly.pdbx_strand_id
1 'polypeptide(L)'
;MKKIIIMAALAGLILFLNACISLPLKTEYVPPAFHLENPQPVVLAQLSLNERLAFEEGWKSLKQGNIDRARKEFGKLDRQNAFFNLGEGYCRLYEQQLSDSEAFFLKALELNPDLISARVGLAIIYEQLNNQEKEFLQLREILKKAPDHNWAKPRYEDLRSRMTEALMAEARNWLNQKRPDQAREALLKALFYSPELAEAHLQLARLYRNEKKLAQALTHYQALYNLLPRDKQVLKEYAETLEANDDLSKSLDIYERLRELAPGDKQIQEKVEHLKNSLGIIELPSMYNEIAGSQAITRQDLAAILAVKFNQFLPQPSAPPIIVDISTSWAARFIIRVVAARLMDKYDNHTFEPTRQITRAELADAFSRLISYLKGKGKKLVPIVPPERVQINDLPADNYYYQPAVNMIAYQLMELGGQRRFNPDQPVSGIEALRIADILLNLVK
;
A
#
# COMPACT_ATOMS: atom_id res chain seq x y z
N MET A 1 9.40 71.29 -64.14
CA MET A 1 10.85 71.52 -64.01
C MET A 1 11.54 70.21 -64.37
N LYS A 2 12.27 70.23 -65.51
CA LYS A 2 13.22 69.25 -66.10
C LYS A 2 12.95 67.74 -65.90
N LYS A 3 12.83 66.84 -66.88
CA LYS A 3 12.76 66.73 -68.37
C LYS A 3 12.87 65.19 -68.62
N ILE A 4 11.83 64.44 -69.06
CA ILE A 4 11.58 63.88 -70.44
C ILE A 4 12.80 63.08 -70.98
N ILE A 5 12.75 61.79 -71.36
CA ILE A 5 12.46 61.19 -72.72
C ILE A 5 12.71 59.65 -72.59
N ILE A 6 11.72 58.73 -72.68
CA ILE A 6 11.25 57.84 -73.80
C ILE A 6 12.27 57.37 -74.88
N MET A 7 12.51 56.05 -75.02
CA MET A 7 12.68 55.27 -76.28
C MET A 7 12.86 53.78 -75.89
N ALA A 8 11.98 52.81 -76.17
CA ALA A 8 11.35 52.32 -77.41
C ALA A 8 12.24 51.37 -78.26
N ALA A 9 11.73 50.14 -78.40
CA ALA A 9 11.90 49.17 -79.50
C ALA A 9 13.21 48.39 -79.66
N LEU A 10 13.13 47.06 -79.51
CA LEU A 10 13.07 46.17 -80.69
C LEU A 10 12.53 44.78 -80.32
N ALA A 11 11.37 44.47 -80.89
CA ALA A 11 10.87 43.11 -81.02
C ALA A 11 11.69 42.41 -82.12
N GLY A 12 12.17 41.19 -81.84
CA GLY A 12 12.89 40.35 -82.78
C GLY A 12 12.59 38.89 -82.47
N LEU A 13 11.43 38.44 -82.93
CA LEU A 13 10.95 37.07 -82.89
C LEU A 13 11.82 36.20 -83.84
N ILE A 14 12.64 35.29 -83.31
CA ILE A 14 13.11 34.12 -84.07
C ILE A 14 12.89 32.87 -83.21
N LEU A 15 11.80 32.18 -83.52
CA LEU A 15 11.54 30.80 -83.18
C LEU A 15 12.53 29.90 -83.93
N PHE A 16 13.42 29.22 -83.21
CA PHE A 16 13.92 27.92 -83.64
C PHE A 16 13.67 26.90 -82.53
N LEU A 17 12.75 25.99 -82.83
CA LEU A 17 12.61 24.71 -82.16
C LEU A 17 13.96 24.00 -82.12
N ASN A 18 14.45 23.70 -80.91
CA ASN A 18 15.33 22.56 -80.71
C ASN A 18 14.78 21.73 -79.56
N ALA A 19 14.40 20.51 -79.93
CA ALA A 19 13.89 19.49 -79.05
C ALA A 19 14.99 18.98 -78.11
N CYS A 20 14.55 18.78 -76.87
CA CYS A 20 15.15 18.08 -75.74
C CYS A 20 16.34 17.14 -76.01
N ILE A 21 17.41 17.36 -75.25
CA ILE A 21 18.04 16.29 -74.45
C ILE A 21 18.16 16.84 -73.03
N SER A 22 17.10 16.73 -72.23
CA SER A 22 17.25 16.77 -70.79
C SER A 22 17.91 15.46 -70.39
N LEU A 23 19.22 15.48 -70.15
CA LEU A 23 19.89 14.44 -69.37
C LEU A 23 19.04 14.17 -68.11
N PRO A 24 18.76 12.91 -67.75
CA PRO A 24 18.12 12.66 -66.47
C PRO A 24 19.06 13.24 -65.41
N LEU A 25 18.59 14.26 -64.68
CA LEU A 25 19.21 14.69 -63.44
C LEU A 25 19.47 13.41 -62.65
N LYS A 26 20.76 13.10 -62.42
CA LYS A 26 21.14 12.11 -61.42
C LYS A 26 20.35 12.52 -60.18
N THR A 27 19.38 11.70 -59.79
CA THR A 27 18.70 11.85 -58.51
C THR A 27 19.80 11.78 -57.46
N GLU A 28 20.23 12.94 -56.98
CA GLU A 28 21.25 13.02 -55.94
C GLU A 28 20.73 12.21 -54.75
N TYR A 29 21.58 11.31 -54.28
CA TYR A 29 21.30 10.52 -53.09
C TYR A 29 21.05 11.49 -51.93
N VAL A 30 19.82 11.50 -51.42
CA VAL A 30 19.51 12.11 -50.14
C VAL A 30 19.43 10.94 -49.14
N PRO A 31 20.22 10.93 -48.05
CA PRO A 31 20.03 9.97 -46.98
C PRO A 31 18.75 10.32 -46.19
N PRO A 32 18.03 9.33 -45.63
CA PRO A 32 16.92 9.63 -44.72
C PRO A 32 17.42 10.50 -43.56
N ALA A 33 16.73 11.62 -43.30
CA ALA A 33 17.02 12.51 -42.18
C ALA A 33 16.59 11.93 -40.82
N PHE A 34 16.18 10.66 -40.80
CA PHE A 34 15.63 9.95 -39.65
C PHE A 34 16.28 8.58 -39.52
N HIS A 35 16.15 7.98 -38.33
CA HIS A 35 16.68 6.65 -38.09
C HIS A 35 15.88 5.58 -38.83
N LEU A 36 16.58 4.79 -39.64
CA LEU A 36 16.01 3.71 -40.43
C LEU A 36 16.77 2.41 -40.18
N GLU A 37 16.29 1.64 -39.21
CA GLU A 37 16.82 0.32 -38.90
C GLU A 37 16.36 -0.75 -39.90
N ASN A 38 16.92 -1.95 -39.82
CA ASN A 38 16.36 -3.09 -40.56
C ASN A 38 15.26 -3.75 -39.71
N PRO A 39 14.11 -4.12 -40.30
CA PRO A 39 13.12 -4.92 -39.61
C PRO A 39 13.73 -6.24 -39.15
N GLN A 40 13.22 -6.75 -38.02
CA GLN A 40 13.77 -7.94 -37.39
C GLN A 40 13.66 -9.18 -38.33
N PRO A 41 14.76 -9.94 -38.52
CA PRO A 41 14.77 -11.11 -39.42
C PRO A 41 13.70 -12.16 -39.10
N VAL A 42 13.40 -12.34 -37.80
CA VAL A 42 12.38 -13.28 -37.33
C VAL A 42 10.98 -12.90 -37.82
N VAL A 43 10.67 -11.60 -37.89
CA VAL A 43 9.37 -11.13 -38.38
C VAL A 43 9.32 -11.23 -39.91
N LEU A 44 10.43 -10.95 -40.61
CA LEU A 44 10.54 -11.14 -42.06
C LEU A 44 10.44 -12.61 -42.48
N ALA A 45 10.71 -13.56 -41.58
CA ALA A 45 10.58 -14.99 -41.84
C ALA A 45 9.13 -15.41 -42.13
N GLN A 46 8.14 -14.62 -41.71
CA GLN A 46 6.71 -14.86 -41.94
C GLN A 46 6.27 -14.58 -43.39
N LEU A 47 7.08 -13.83 -44.16
CA LEU A 47 6.81 -13.55 -45.57
C LEU A 47 7.20 -14.74 -46.45
N SER A 48 6.48 -14.91 -47.56
CA SER A 48 6.93 -15.77 -48.65
C SER A 48 8.26 -15.26 -49.22
N LEU A 49 9.02 -16.14 -49.90
CA LEU A 49 10.31 -15.76 -50.48
C LEU A 49 10.21 -14.54 -51.41
N ASN A 50 9.18 -14.50 -52.26
CA ASN A 50 8.97 -13.41 -53.21
C ASN A 50 8.62 -12.09 -52.51
N GLU A 51 7.74 -12.13 -51.49
CA GLU A 51 7.39 -10.95 -50.70
C GLU A 51 8.59 -10.43 -49.90
N ARG A 52 9.39 -11.33 -49.33
CA ARG A 52 10.61 -10.97 -48.59
C ARG A 52 11.62 -10.28 -49.50
N LEU A 53 11.89 -10.84 -50.69
CA LEU A 53 12.81 -10.24 -51.66
C LEU A 53 12.32 -8.86 -52.13
N ALA A 54 11.02 -8.73 -52.43
CA ALA A 54 10.43 -7.44 -52.80
C ALA A 54 10.57 -6.43 -51.65
N PHE A 55 10.27 -6.83 -50.43
CA PHE A 55 10.41 -5.97 -49.25
C PHE A 55 11.87 -5.54 -49.02
N GLU A 56 12.82 -6.47 -49.06
CA GLU A 56 14.25 -6.19 -48.86
C GLU A 56 14.81 -5.22 -49.92
N GLU A 57 14.42 -5.40 -51.18
CA GLU A 57 14.83 -4.50 -52.28
C GLU A 57 14.16 -3.12 -52.16
N GLY A 58 12.90 -3.09 -51.73
CA GLY A 58 12.20 -1.85 -51.38
C GLY A 58 12.88 -1.10 -50.24
N TRP A 59 13.24 -1.82 -49.17
CA TRP A 59 13.93 -1.26 -48.01
C TRP A 59 15.32 -0.73 -48.34
N LYS A 60 16.06 -1.46 -49.19
CA LYS A 60 17.35 -1.02 -49.72
C LYS A 60 17.20 0.25 -50.57
N SER A 61 16.18 0.31 -51.41
CA SER A 61 15.88 1.50 -52.22
C SER A 61 15.52 2.72 -51.35
N LEU A 62 14.76 2.49 -50.28
CA LEU A 62 14.41 3.52 -49.29
C LEU A 62 15.66 4.06 -48.58
N LYS A 63 16.58 3.19 -48.16
CA LYS A 63 17.88 3.58 -47.60
C LYS A 63 18.73 4.39 -48.57
N GLN A 64 18.55 4.15 -49.87
CA GLN A 64 19.19 4.88 -50.96
C GLN A 64 18.47 6.20 -51.31
N GLY A 65 17.39 6.57 -50.61
CA GLY A 65 16.59 7.74 -50.91
C GLY A 65 15.75 7.63 -52.21
N ASN A 66 15.70 6.44 -52.82
CA ASN A 66 14.93 6.22 -54.05
C ASN A 66 13.50 5.78 -53.70
N ILE A 67 12.65 6.76 -53.40
CA ILE A 67 11.29 6.54 -52.90
C ILE A 67 10.39 5.90 -53.96
N ASP A 68 10.52 6.30 -55.23
CA ASP A 68 9.72 5.73 -56.32
C ASP A 68 9.99 4.24 -56.50
N ARG A 69 11.26 3.83 -56.47
CA ARG A 69 11.64 2.42 -56.54
C ARG A 69 11.21 1.67 -55.28
N ALA A 70 11.40 2.26 -54.11
CA ALA A 70 10.97 1.66 -52.84
C ALA A 70 9.47 1.35 -52.85
N ARG A 71 8.65 2.36 -53.20
CA ARG A 71 7.20 2.26 -53.34
C ARG A 71 6.78 1.20 -54.36
N LYS A 72 7.45 1.13 -55.51
CA LYS A 72 7.19 0.10 -56.53
C LYS A 72 7.46 -1.32 -56.02
N GLU A 73 8.55 -1.52 -55.28
CA GLU A 73 8.90 -2.82 -54.70
C GLU A 73 7.94 -3.21 -53.57
N PHE A 74 7.62 -2.27 -52.66
CA PHE A 74 6.61 -2.50 -51.63
C PHE A 74 5.24 -2.82 -52.22
N GLY A 75 4.85 -2.18 -53.32
CA GLY A 75 3.59 -2.43 -54.03
C GLY A 75 3.43 -3.84 -54.61
N LYS A 76 4.46 -4.69 -54.56
CA LYS A 76 4.36 -6.12 -54.90
C LYS A 76 3.79 -6.97 -53.75
N LEU A 77 3.74 -6.43 -52.52
CA LEU A 77 3.12 -7.06 -51.38
C LEU A 77 1.61 -6.79 -51.38
N ASP A 78 0.82 -7.68 -50.75
CA ASP A 78 -0.61 -7.45 -50.56
C ASP A 78 -0.87 -6.22 -49.67
N ARG A 79 -1.94 -5.45 -49.94
CA ARG A 79 -2.25 -4.23 -49.18
C ARG A 79 -2.64 -4.51 -47.72
N GLN A 80 -3.13 -5.71 -47.42
CA GLN A 80 -3.40 -6.20 -46.07
C GLN A 80 -2.15 -6.79 -45.41
N ASN A 81 -0.98 -6.73 -46.06
CA ASN A 81 0.28 -7.12 -45.45
C ASN A 81 0.82 -5.98 -44.58
N ALA A 82 1.24 -6.30 -43.36
CA ALA A 82 1.81 -5.32 -42.43
C ALA A 82 3.08 -4.65 -42.98
N PHE A 83 3.88 -5.39 -43.76
CA PHE A 83 5.13 -4.90 -44.36
C PHE A 83 4.91 -3.96 -45.57
N PHE A 84 3.79 -4.11 -46.29
CA PHE A 84 3.37 -3.11 -47.28
C PHE A 84 3.13 -1.76 -46.60
N ASN A 85 2.32 -1.78 -45.54
CA ASN A 85 1.97 -0.58 -44.77
C ASN A 85 3.21 0.02 -44.08
N LEU A 86 4.13 -0.80 -43.58
CA LEU A 86 5.41 -0.35 -43.03
C LEU A 86 6.24 0.41 -44.08
N GLY A 87 6.42 -0.16 -45.27
CA GLY A 87 7.18 0.44 -46.36
C GLY A 87 6.57 1.76 -46.85
N GLU A 88 5.25 1.78 -47.05
CA GLU A 88 4.49 2.99 -47.41
C GLU A 88 4.60 4.08 -46.33
N GLY A 89 4.48 3.71 -45.06
CA GLY A 89 4.64 4.63 -43.94
C GLY A 89 5.98 5.36 -43.99
N TYR A 90 7.07 4.63 -44.23
CA TYR A 90 8.39 5.25 -44.36
C TYR A 90 8.58 6.05 -45.65
N CYS A 91 7.97 5.65 -46.77
CA CYS A 91 7.98 6.48 -48.00
C CYS A 91 7.31 7.83 -47.74
N ARG A 92 6.15 7.83 -47.07
CA ARG A 92 5.40 9.04 -46.70
C ARG A 92 6.14 9.91 -45.69
N LEU A 93 6.85 9.28 -44.73
CA LEU A 93 7.71 9.99 -43.79
C LEU A 93 8.83 10.74 -44.53
N TYR A 94 9.43 10.09 -45.53
CA TYR A 94 10.45 10.70 -46.37
C TYR A 94 9.90 11.91 -47.16
N GLU A 95 8.66 11.81 -47.64
CA GLU A 95 7.92 12.87 -48.31
C GLU A 95 7.40 13.98 -47.37
N GLN A 96 7.68 13.91 -46.06
CA GLN A 96 7.18 14.83 -45.03
C GLN A 96 5.64 14.84 -44.89
N GLN A 97 4.98 13.77 -45.34
CA GLN A 97 3.53 13.59 -45.22
C GLN A 97 3.21 12.89 -43.90
N LEU A 98 3.39 13.61 -42.79
CA LEU A 98 3.36 13.04 -41.43
C LEU A 98 2.02 12.37 -41.08
N SER A 99 0.90 12.98 -41.46
CA SER A 99 -0.44 12.42 -41.17
C SER A 99 -0.69 11.11 -41.91
N ASP A 100 -0.31 11.04 -43.19
CA ASP A 100 -0.49 9.82 -43.98
C ASP A 100 0.47 8.73 -43.49
N SER A 101 1.72 9.11 -43.19
CA SER A 101 2.72 8.21 -42.61
C SER A 101 2.25 7.59 -41.30
N GLU A 102 1.67 8.39 -40.39
CA GLU A 102 1.10 7.91 -39.13
C GLU A 102 0.01 6.87 -39.38
N ALA A 103 -0.92 7.12 -40.31
CA ALA A 103 -1.99 6.20 -40.65
C ALA A 103 -1.45 4.84 -41.16
N PHE A 104 -0.43 4.85 -42.00
CA PHE A 104 0.20 3.64 -42.50
C PHE A 104 0.95 2.86 -41.39
N PHE A 105 1.67 3.53 -40.49
CA PHE A 105 2.31 2.85 -39.38
C PHE A 105 1.31 2.26 -38.38
N LEU A 106 0.22 2.97 -38.09
CA LEU A 106 -0.87 2.45 -37.27
C LEU A 106 -1.52 1.22 -37.92
N LYS A 107 -1.76 1.24 -39.23
CA LYS A 107 -2.27 0.06 -39.95
C LYS A 107 -1.28 -1.10 -39.93
N ALA A 108 0.01 -0.84 -40.08
CA ALA A 108 1.04 -1.86 -39.95
C ALA A 108 1.01 -2.53 -38.57
N LEU A 109 0.82 -1.75 -37.50
CA LEU A 109 0.71 -2.27 -36.12
C LEU A 109 -0.62 -2.97 -35.83
N GLU A 110 -1.71 -2.58 -36.48
CA GLU A 110 -2.99 -3.30 -36.42
C GLU A 110 -2.85 -4.71 -37.00
N LEU A 111 -2.15 -4.82 -38.13
CA LEU A 111 -1.91 -6.09 -38.82
C LEU A 111 -0.82 -6.94 -38.15
N ASN A 112 0.20 -6.29 -37.59
CA ASN A 112 1.26 -6.95 -36.84
C ASN A 112 1.77 -6.06 -35.68
N PRO A 113 1.29 -6.32 -34.44
CA PRO A 113 1.67 -5.55 -33.25
C PRO A 113 3.15 -5.63 -32.85
N ASP A 114 3.89 -6.60 -33.39
CA ASP A 114 5.30 -6.89 -33.09
C ASP A 114 6.30 -6.12 -33.96
N LEU A 115 5.82 -5.32 -34.92
CA LEU A 115 6.68 -4.47 -35.75
C LEU A 115 7.28 -3.30 -34.97
N ILE A 116 8.44 -3.53 -34.35
CA ILE A 116 9.23 -2.48 -33.67
C ILE A 116 9.52 -1.32 -34.63
N SER A 117 9.89 -1.61 -35.88
CA SER A 117 10.22 -0.56 -36.85
C SER A 117 9.01 0.35 -37.18
N ALA A 118 7.77 -0.14 -37.12
CA ALA A 118 6.60 0.74 -37.26
C ALA A 118 6.47 1.71 -36.07
N ARG A 119 6.78 1.24 -34.85
CA ARG A 119 6.81 2.07 -33.64
C ARG A 119 7.94 3.10 -33.67
N VAL A 120 9.10 2.73 -34.22
CA VAL A 120 10.21 3.67 -34.46
C VAL A 120 9.74 4.79 -35.39
N GLY A 121 9.06 4.46 -36.49
CA GLY A 121 8.45 5.43 -37.39
C GLY A 121 7.48 6.38 -36.68
N LEU A 122 6.56 5.85 -35.86
CA LEU A 122 5.64 6.67 -35.06
C LEU A 122 6.35 7.56 -34.03
N ALA A 123 7.39 7.04 -33.35
CA ALA A 123 8.17 7.82 -32.40
C ALA A 123 8.86 9.02 -33.09
N ILE A 124 9.42 8.82 -34.28
CA ILE A 124 10.02 9.90 -35.09
C ILE A 124 8.95 10.96 -35.47
N ILE A 125 7.76 10.52 -35.90
CA ILE A 125 6.68 11.45 -36.23
C ILE A 125 6.28 12.28 -35.00
N TYR A 126 6.12 11.64 -33.85
CA TYR A 126 5.72 12.34 -32.63
C TYR A 126 6.81 13.25 -32.08
N GLU A 127 8.09 12.89 -32.25
CA GLU A 127 9.24 13.77 -31.98
C GLU A 127 9.16 15.04 -32.86
N GLN A 128 8.93 14.89 -34.18
CA GLN A 128 8.80 16.03 -35.11
C GLN A 128 7.59 16.92 -34.82
N LEU A 129 6.49 16.34 -34.37
CA LEU A 129 5.28 17.07 -33.96
C LEU A 129 5.38 17.64 -32.54
N ASN A 130 6.50 17.43 -31.83
CA ASN A 130 6.69 17.77 -30.43
C ASN A 130 5.58 17.20 -29.51
N ASN A 131 5.06 16.03 -29.86
CA ASN A 131 4.05 15.30 -29.08
C ASN A 131 4.73 14.28 -28.15
N GLN A 132 5.24 14.80 -27.03
CA GLN A 132 6.05 14.09 -26.05
C GLN A 132 5.32 12.88 -25.43
N GLU A 133 4.01 12.99 -25.18
CA GLU A 133 3.23 11.89 -24.59
C GLU A 133 3.15 10.70 -25.53
N LYS A 134 2.77 10.92 -26.79
CA LYS A 134 2.69 9.84 -27.78
C LYS A 134 4.07 9.27 -28.12
N GLU A 135 5.09 10.12 -28.22
CA GLU A 135 6.48 9.69 -28.40
C GLU A 135 6.92 8.74 -27.28
N PHE A 136 6.72 9.14 -26.02
CA PHE A 136 7.06 8.34 -24.85
C PHE A 136 6.38 6.98 -24.84
N LEU A 137 5.09 6.92 -25.21
CA LEU A 137 4.34 5.67 -25.31
C LEU A 137 4.94 4.72 -26.35
N GLN A 138 5.32 5.22 -27.54
CA GLN A 138 5.93 4.36 -28.55
C GLN A 138 7.31 3.86 -28.12
N LEU A 139 8.15 4.74 -27.55
CA LEU A 139 9.45 4.37 -27.01
C LEU A 139 9.33 3.31 -25.90
N ARG A 140 8.35 3.45 -25.00
CA ARG A 140 8.07 2.47 -23.95
C ARG A 140 7.71 1.10 -24.52
N GLU A 141 6.84 1.06 -25.54
CA GLU A 141 6.44 -0.20 -26.17
C GLU A 141 7.59 -0.87 -26.94
N ILE A 142 8.49 -0.09 -27.53
CA ILE A 142 9.74 -0.62 -28.11
C ILE A 142 10.58 -1.29 -27.02
N LEU A 143 10.85 -0.58 -25.92
CA LEU A 143 11.72 -1.09 -24.85
C LEU A 143 11.12 -2.25 -24.06
N LYS A 144 9.79 -2.38 -24.03
CA LYS A 144 9.11 -3.56 -23.48
C LYS A 144 9.49 -4.85 -24.23
N LYS A 145 9.72 -4.76 -25.54
CA LYS A 145 10.09 -5.90 -26.40
C LYS A 145 11.60 -6.04 -26.60
N ALA A 146 12.30 -4.92 -26.64
CA ALA A 146 13.75 -4.83 -26.81
C ALA A 146 14.35 -3.87 -25.77
N PRO A 147 14.62 -4.32 -24.53
CA PRO A 147 15.09 -3.46 -23.44
C PRO A 147 16.40 -2.72 -23.73
N ASP A 148 17.26 -3.30 -24.58
CA ASP A 148 18.55 -2.74 -24.98
C ASP A 148 18.52 -2.18 -26.42
N HIS A 149 17.37 -1.70 -26.87
CA HIS A 149 17.24 -1.08 -28.19
C HIS A 149 18.08 0.20 -28.29
N ASN A 150 19.22 0.14 -29.00
CA ASN A 150 20.22 1.20 -29.09
C ASN A 150 19.67 2.59 -29.44
N TRP A 151 18.66 2.67 -30.31
CA TRP A 151 18.07 3.94 -30.72
C TRP A 151 17.01 4.49 -29.73
N ALA A 152 16.18 3.62 -29.17
CA ALA A 152 15.00 4.00 -28.39
C ALA A 152 15.37 4.26 -26.92
N LYS A 153 16.31 3.50 -26.36
CA LYS A 153 16.74 3.62 -24.95
C LYS A 153 17.23 5.02 -24.58
N PRO A 154 18.22 5.62 -25.29
CA PRO A 154 18.68 6.96 -24.93
C PRO A 154 17.61 8.04 -25.11
N ARG A 155 16.72 7.91 -26.11
CA ARG A 155 15.59 8.85 -26.31
C ARG A 155 14.56 8.75 -25.21
N TYR A 156 14.22 7.53 -24.81
CA TYR A 156 13.29 7.27 -23.73
C TYR A 156 13.82 7.85 -22.40
N GLU A 157 15.10 7.61 -22.10
CA GLU A 157 15.74 8.10 -20.87
C GLU A 157 15.85 9.63 -20.85
N ASP A 158 16.26 10.25 -21.96
CA ASP A 158 16.32 11.71 -22.10
C ASP A 158 14.94 12.35 -21.94
N LEU A 159 13.93 11.86 -22.69
CA LEU A 159 12.57 12.36 -22.62
C LEU A 159 11.97 12.17 -21.22
N ARG A 160 12.14 10.98 -20.63
CA ARG A 160 11.73 10.70 -19.25
C ARG A 160 12.32 11.71 -18.29
N SER A 161 13.64 11.95 -18.35
CA SER A 161 14.34 12.84 -17.44
C SER A 161 13.85 14.28 -17.57
N ARG A 162 13.89 14.84 -18.80
CA ARG A 162 13.48 16.22 -19.07
C ARG A 162 12.03 16.49 -18.67
N MET A 163 11.11 15.57 -19.02
CA MET A 163 9.70 15.74 -18.69
C MET A 163 9.44 15.63 -17.20
N THR A 164 10.08 14.67 -16.53
CA THR A 164 9.96 14.53 -15.08
C THR A 164 10.45 15.78 -14.37
N GLU A 165 11.61 16.32 -14.75
CA GLU A 165 12.17 17.54 -14.15
C GLU A 165 11.26 18.76 -14.36
N ALA A 166 10.81 18.98 -15.59
CA ALA A 166 9.93 20.09 -15.94
C ALA A 166 8.61 20.05 -15.15
N LEU A 167 7.97 18.87 -15.09
CA LEU A 167 6.70 18.69 -14.39
C LEU A 167 6.86 18.80 -12.86
N MET A 168 7.98 18.36 -12.31
CA MET A 168 8.29 18.56 -10.90
C MET A 168 8.56 20.04 -10.56
N ALA A 169 9.22 20.78 -11.45
CA ALA A 169 9.38 22.23 -11.29
C ALA A 169 8.03 22.95 -11.35
N GLU A 170 7.16 22.57 -12.29
CA GLU A 170 5.80 23.10 -12.40
C GLU A 170 4.98 22.79 -11.13
N ALA A 171 4.98 21.55 -10.66
CA ALA A 171 4.28 21.14 -9.45
C ALA A 171 4.72 21.96 -8.23
N ARG A 172 6.04 22.14 -8.04
CA ARG A 172 6.59 22.97 -6.94
C ARG A 172 6.13 24.43 -7.03
N ASN A 173 6.09 24.99 -8.24
CA ASN A 173 5.58 26.35 -8.45
C ASN A 173 4.10 26.46 -8.05
N TRP A 174 3.25 25.52 -8.47
CA TRP A 174 1.82 25.52 -8.10
C TRP A 174 1.59 25.32 -6.61
N LEU A 175 2.39 24.48 -5.94
CA LEU A 175 2.35 24.32 -4.48
C LEU A 175 2.68 25.62 -3.74
N ASN A 176 3.71 26.35 -4.18
CA ASN A 176 4.08 27.64 -3.60
C ASN A 176 2.97 28.70 -3.76
N GLN A 177 2.22 28.61 -4.86
CA GLN A 177 1.05 29.46 -5.12
C GLN A 177 -0.22 29.00 -4.40
N LYS A 178 -0.16 27.93 -3.58
CA LYS A 178 -1.30 27.32 -2.89
C LYS A 178 -2.42 26.89 -3.85
N ARG A 179 -2.06 26.38 -5.03
CA ARG A 179 -2.98 25.85 -6.05
C ARG A 179 -2.85 24.33 -6.17
N PRO A 180 -3.47 23.56 -5.25
CA PRO A 180 -3.24 22.13 -5.11
C PRO A 180 -3.70 21.30 -6.31
N ASP A 181 -4.75 21.73 -7.03
CA ASP A 181 -5.26 20.98 -8.20
C ASP A 181 -4.28 20.97 -9.36
N GLN A 182 -3.69 22.13 -9.68
CA GLN A 182 -2.69 22.25 -10.74
C GLN A 182 -1.39 21.52 -10.37
N ALA A 183 -0.99 21.60 -9.09
CA ALA A 183 0.13 20.83 -8.58
C ALA A 183 -0.11 19.32 -8.73
N ARG A 184 -1.30 18.84 -8.37
CA ARG A 184 -1.69 17.43 -8.50
C ARG A 184 -1.63 16.96 -9.95
N GLU A 185 -2.12 17.75 -10.89
CA GLU A 185 -2.07 17.42 -12.32
C GLU A 185 -0.62 17.27 -12.80
N ALA A 186 0.26 18.22 -12.47
CA ALA A 186 1.66 18.15 -12.82
C ALA A 186 2.37 16.94 -12.19
N LEU A 187 2.08 16.62 -10.93
CA LEU A 187 2.62 15.45 -10.23
C LEU A 187 2.17 14.12 -10.86
N LEU A 188 0.89 14.01 -11.25
CA LEU A 188 0.38 12.82 -11.94
C LEU A 188 1.03 12.64 -13.31
N LYS A 189 1.22 13.73 -14.07
CA LYS A 189 2.00 13.70 -15.33
C LYS A 189 3.46 13.33 -15.07
N ALA A 190 4.08 13.79 -13.99
CA ALA A 190 5.46 13.39 -13.66
C ALA A 190 5.55 11.88 -13.40
N LEU A 191 4.57 11.30 -12.70
CA LEU A 191 4.49 9.86 -12.47
C LEU A 191 4.21 9.04 -13.73
N PHE A 192 3.58 9.62 -14.76
CA PHE A 192 3.46 8.98 -16.06
C PHE A 192 4.82 8.69 -16.70
N TYR A 193 5.77 9.64 -16.60
CA TYR A 193 7.14 9.47 -17.09
C TYR A 193 8.02 8.66 -16.13
N SER A 194 7.88 8.90 -14.82
CA SER A 194 8.67 8.26 -13.77
C SER A 194 7.79 7.68 -12.65
N PRO A 195 7.24 6.46 -12.83
CA PRO A 195 6.30 5.86 -11.87
C PRO A 195 6.89 5.58 -10.47
N GLU A 196 8.21 5.50 -10.34
CA GLU A 196 8.91 5.21 -9.08
C GLU A 196 9.41 6.49 -8.37
N LEU A 197 8.94 7.66 -8.80
CA LEU A 197 9.40 8.94 -8.25
C LEU A 197 8.82 9.18 -6.85
N ALA A 198 9.62 8.83 -5.82
CA ALA A 198 9.22 8.93 -4.42
C ALA A 198 8.76 10.35 -4.03
N GLU A 199 9.44 11.40 -4.48
CA GLU A 199 9.04 12.78 -4.16
C GLU A 199 7.62 13.09 -4.65
N ALA A 200 7.27 12.68 -5.87
CA ALA A 200 5.94 12.92 -6.41
C ALA A 200 4.85 12.14 -5.66
N HIS A 201 5.12 10.88 -5.31
CA HIS A 201 4.23 10.11 -4.44
C HIS A 201 4.04 10.78 -3.08
N LEU A 202 5.09 11.30 -2.45
CA LEU A 202 5.00 11.97 -1.14
C LEU A 202 4.15 13.25 -1.21
N GLN A 203 4.36 14.07 -2.24
CA GLN A 203 3.56 15.28 -2.43
C GLN A 203 2.09 14.96 -2.69
N LEU A 204 1.79 13.98 -3.55
CA LEU A 204 0.42 13.54 -3.81
C LEU A 204 -0.24 12.96 -2.55
N ALA A 205 0.47 12.12 -1.79
CA ALA A 205 -0.04 11.54 -0.56
C ALA A 205 -0.47 12.63 0.45
N ARG A 206 0.39 13.63 0.65
CA ARG A 206 0.11 14.77 1.54
C ARG A 206 -1.03 15.66 1.03
N LEU A 207 -1.09 15.94 -0.28
CA LEU A 207 -2.20 16.69 -0.88
C LEU A 207 -3.54 15.98 -0.66
N TYR A 208 -3.62 14.68 -0.96
CA TYR A 208 -4.84 13.90 -0.75
C TYR A 208 -5.22 13.79 0.73
N ARG A 209 -4.24 13.62 1.63
CA ARG A 209 -4.47 13.59 3.08
C ARG A 209 -5.06 14.92 3.58
N ASN A 210 -4.53 16.06 3.12
CA ASN A 210 -5.04 17.39 3.49
C ASN A 210 -6.49 17.62 3.00
N GLU A 211 -6.86 17.03 1.87
CA GLU A 211 -8.22 17.06 1.34
C GLU A 211 -9.16 16.02 1.97
N LYS A 212 -8.69 15.26 2.97
CA LYS A 212 -9.41 14.13 3.59
C LYS A 212 -9.77 13.02 2.60
N LYS A 213 -9.08 12.95 1.46
CA LYS A 213 -9.18 11.88 0.45
C LYS A 213 -8.23 10.74 0.82
N LEU A 214 -8.52 10.08 1.93
CA LEU A 214 -7.58 9.17 2.60
C LEU A 214 -7.25 7.93 1.76
N ALA A 215 -8.23 7.34 1.07
CA ALA A 215 -7.98 6.18 0.20
C ALA A 215 -6.97 6.47 -0.91
N GLN A 216 -7.06 7.65 -1.55
CA GLN A 216 -6.07 8.08 -2.54
C GLN A 216 -4.70 8.34 -1.90
N ALA A 217 -4.66 8.96 -0.72
CA ALA A 217 -3.41 9.17 0.02
C ALA A 217 -2.71 7.83 0.33
N LEU A 218 -3.47 6.83 0.80
CA LEU A 218 -2.97 5.50 1.10
C LEU A 218 -2.39 4.79 -0.12
N THR A 219 -2.96 4.99 -1.32
CA THR A 219 -2.39 4.46 -2.57
C THR A 219 -0.97 4.95 -2.80
N HIS A 220 -0.72 6.26 -2.57
CA HIS A 220 0.62 6.82 -2.72
C HIS A 220 1.55 6.44 -1.55
N TYR A 221 1.06 6.37 -0.32
CA TYR A 221 1.88 5.89 0.81
C TYR A 221 2.26 4.40 0.67
N GLN A 222 1.39 3.57 0.09
CA GLN A 222 1.73 2.18 -0.22
C GLN A 222 2.84 2.08 -1.27
N ALA A 223 2.80 2.91 -2.31
CA ALA A 223 3.89 2.99 -3.28
C ALA A 223 5.20 3.44 -2.60
N LEU A 224 5.14 4.46 -1.73
CA LEU A 224 6.30 4.91 -0.95
C LEU A 224 6.85 3.83 -0.01
N TYR A 225 5.97 3.05 0.61
CA TYR A 225 6.39 1.93 1.47
C TYR A 225 7.18 0.89 0.68
N ASN A 226 6.78 0.59 -0.56
CA ASN A 226 7.51 -0.32 -1.43
C ASN A 226 8.87 0.25 -1.87
N LEU A 227 8.94 1.56 -2.14
CA LEU A 227 10.18 2.23 -2.58
C LEU A 227 11.15 2.48 -1.41
N LEU A 228 10.64 2.83 -0.23
CA LEU A 228 11.37 3.30 0.94
C LEU A 228 10.92 2.58 2.22
N PRO A 229 11.05 1.24 2.31
CA PRO A 229 10.45 0.42 3.38
C PRO A 229 11.03 0.65 4.78
N ARG A 230 12.11 1.43 4.90
CA ARG A 230 12.77 1.75 6.18
C ARG A 230 12.82 3.25 6.48
N ASP A 231 12.21 4.09 5.64
CA ASP A 231 12.12 5.52 5.91
C ASP A 231 11.11 5.77 7.03
N LYS A 232 11.63 6.18 8.19
CA LYS A 232 10.84 6.38 9.41
C LYS A 232 9.76 7.46 9.24
N GLN A 233 10.03 8.50 8.46
CA GLN A 233 9.08 9.59 8.26
C GLN A 233 7.92 9.12 7.37
N VAL A 234 8.22 8.42 6.28
CA VAL A 234 7.21 7.82 5.40
C VAL A 234 6.35 6.82 6.15
N LEU A 235 6.97 5.92 6.92
CA LEU A 235 6.25 4.93 7.73
C LEU A 235 5.32 5.59 8.75
N LYS A 236 5.79 6.66 9.41
CA LYS A 236 4.97 7.41 10.38
C LYS A 236 3.77 8.07 9.69
N GLU A 237 4.00 8.80 8.61
CA GLU A 237 2.90 9.43 7.86
C GLU A 237 1.92 8.42 7.28
N TYR A 238 2.40 7.24 6.84
CA TYR A 238 1.56 6.16 6.36
C TYR A 238 0.67 5.59 7.48
N ALA A 239 1.26 5.27 8.64
CA ALA A 239 0.53 4.75 9.79
C ALA A 239 -0.54 5.74 10.30
N GLU A 240 -0.20 7.02 10.39
CA GLU A 240 -1.15 8.06 10.78
C GLU A 240 -2.29 8.22 9.77
N THR A 241 -2.01 8.03 8.47
CA THR A 241 -3.03 8.09 7.42
C THR A 241 -3.95 6.87 7.48
N LEU A 242 -3.42 5.70 7.82
CA LEU A 242 -4.21 4.48 8.08
C LEU A 242 -5.13 4.68 9.28
N GLU A 243 -4.67 5.30 10.37
CA GLU A 243 -5.53 5.62 11.52
C GLU A 243 -6.64 6.59 11.16
N ALA A 244 -6.31 7.65 10.41
CA ALA A 244 -7.32 8.61 9.95
C ALA A 244 -8.39 7.94 9.08
N ASN A 245 -8.02 6.86 8.37
CA ASN A 245 -8.91 6.05 7.53
C ASN A 245 -9.64 4.94 8.31
N ASP A 246 -9.48 4.88 9.63
CA ASP A 246 -10.02 3.85 10.53
C ASP A 246 -9.47 2.43 10.30
N ASP A 247 -8.36 2.30 9.57
CA ASP A 247 -7.64 1.04 9.34
C ASP A 247 -6.65 0.75 10.50
N LEU A 248 -7.18 0.71 11.74
CA LEU A 248 -6.37 0.63 12.97
C LEU A 248 -5.44 -0.59 13.01
N SER A 249 -5.88 -1.75 12.50
CA SER A 249 -5.06 -2.97 12.45
C SER A 249 -3.83 -2.78 11.56
N LYS A 250 -4.00 -2.25 10.35
CA LYS A 250 -2.88 -2.02 9.43
C LYS A 250 -1.97 -0.92 9.97
N SER A 251 -2.53 0.10 10.62
CA SER A 251 -1.72 1.13 11.27
C SER A 251 -0.83 0.52 12.36
N LEU A 252 -1.38 -0.37 13.19
CA LEU A 252 -0.61 -1.09 14.21
C LEU A 252 0.57 -1.86 13.59
N ASP A 253 0.34 -2.56 12.48
CA ASP A 253 1.42 -3.29 11.78
C ASP A 253 2.58 -2.37 11.36
N ILE A 254 2.26 -1.17 10.84
CA ILE A 254 3.28 -0.19 10.45
C ILE A 254 3.96 0.44 11.66
N TYR A 255 3.23 0.73 12.75
CA TYR A 255 3.81 1.22 13.99
C TYR A 255 4.69 0.19 14.70
N GLU A 256 4.35 -1.08 14.62
CA GLU A 256 5.20 -2.18 15.08
C GLU A 256 6.52 -2.22 14.29
N ARG A 257 6.45 -2.05 12.96
CA ARG A 257 7.66 -1.92 12.15
C ARG A 257 8.49 -0.68 12.51
N LEU A 258 7.85 0.44 12.83
CA LEU A 258 8.52 1.64 13.33
C LEU A 258 9.20 1.39 14.68
N ARG A 259 8.56 0.63 15.57
CA ARG A 259 9.09 0.25 16.89
C ARG A 259 10.36 -0.60 16.73
N GLU A 260 10.40 -1.52 15.77
CA GLU A 260 11.62 -2.28 15.45
C GLU A 260 12.78 -1.38 14.98
N LEU A 261 12.49 -0.32 14.21
CA LEU A 261 13.50 0.61 13.71
C LEU A 261 13.92 1.67 14.75
N ALA A 262 13.12 1.89 15.79
CA ALA A 262 13.33 2.88 16.84
C ALA A 262 12.80 2.39 18.21
N PRO A 263 13.40 1.33 18.80
CA PRO A 263 12.85 0.67 19.99
C PRO A 263 12.80 1.54 21.25
N GLY A 264 13.58 2.62 21.31
CA GLY A 264 13.60 3.57 22.43
C GLY A 264 12.69 4.79 22.25
N ASP A 265 11.96 4.90 21.14
CA ASP A 265 11.07 6.04 20.91
C ASP A 265 9.77 5.87 21.70
N LYS A 266 9.63 6.66 22.77
CA LYS A 266 8.46 6.64 23.66
C LYS A 266 7.16 6.95 22.92
N GLN A 267 7.18 7.85 21.93
CA GLN A 267 5.96 8.22 21.20
C GLN A 267 5.44 7.02 20.38
N ILE A 268 6.35 6.27 19.75
CA ILE A 268 5.98 5.07 19.00
C ILE A 268 5.44 3.99 19.93
N GLN A 269 6.08 3.77 21.09
CA GLN A 269 5.60 2.80 22.08
C GLN A 269 4.19 3.14 22.59
N GLU A 270 3.95 4.38 23.00
CA GLU A 270 2.62 4.85 23.44
C GLU A 270 1.57 4.64 22.36
N LYS A 271 1.93 4.87 21.10
CA LYS A 271 1.03 4.71 19.95
C LYS A 271 0.68 3.24 19.68
N VAL A 272 1.66 2.34 19.74
CA VAL A 272 1.46 0.89 19.64
C VAL A 272 0.52 0.40 20.75
N GLU A 273 0.78 0.79 22.00
CA GLU A 273 -0.08 0.40 23.12
C GLU A 273 -1.50 0.96 22.99
N HIS A 274 -1.65 2.22 22.58
CA HIS A 274 -2.96 2.82 22.31
C HIS A 274 -3.73 2.05 21.23
N LEU A 275 -3.08 1.68 20.12
CA LEU A 275 -3.71 0.93 19.03
C LEU A 275 -4.08 -0.49 19.46
N LYS A 276 -3.20 -1.19 20.20
CA LYS A 276 -3.50 -2.50 20.79
C LYS A 276 -4.71 -2.45 21.71
N ASN A 277 -4.76 -1.45 22.60
CA ASN A 277 -5.90 -1.25 23.49
C ASN A 277 -7.20 -0.97 22.73
N SER A 278 -7.14 -0.13 21.68
CA SER A 278 -8.30 0.21 20.83
C SER A 278 -8.82 -1.01 20.07
N LEU A 279 -7.91 -1.92 19.66
CA LEU A 279 -8.24 -3.18 18.99
C LEU A 279 -8.59 -4.32 19.97
N GLY A 280 -8.52 -4.09 21.28
CA GLY A 280 -8.74 -5.13 22.30
C GLY A 280 -7.64 -6.20 22.36
N ILE A 281 -6.47 -5.94 21.77
CA ILE A 281 -5.31 -6.82 21.77
C ILE A 281 -4.60 -6.67 23.12
N ILE A 282 -4.76 -7.65 24.01
CA ILE A 282 -4.01 -7.73 25.26
C ILE A 282 -2.86 -8.70 25.07
N GLU A 283 -1.63 -8.19 24.91
CA GLU A 283 -0.44 -9.04 25.04
C GLU A 283 -0.27 -9.45 26.50
N LEU A 284 -0.41 -10.75 26.75
CA LEU A 284 -0.26 -11.33 28.08
C LEU A 284 1.22 -11.33 28.49
N PRO A 285 1.58 -10.77 29.67
CA PRO A 285 2.94 -10.87 30.18
C PRO A 285 3.34 -12.34 30.35
N SER A 286 4.62 -12.66 30.17
CA SER A 286 5.14 -14.04 30.36
C SER A 286 4.73 -14.64 31.72
N MET A 287 4.76 -13.81 32.78
CA MET A 287 4.33 -14.19 34.13
C MET A 287 2.89 -14.74 34.20
N TYR A 288 1.99 -14.30 33.31
CA TYR A 288 0.63 -14.83 33.26
C TYR A 288 0.62 -16.33 32.90
N ASN A 289 1.51 -16.74 32.00
CA ASN A 289 1.62 -18.14 31.57
C ASN A 289 2.22 -19.04 32.67
N GLU A 290 2.96 -18.46 33.62
CA GLU A 290 3.55 -19.18 34.75
C GLU A 290 2.54 -19.51 35.85
N ILE A 291 1.38 -18.82 35.89
CA ILE A 291 0.34 -19.01 36.91
C ILE A 291 -0.06 -20.49 37.00
N ALA A 292 -0.24 -21.19 35.88
CA ALA A 292 -0.65 -22.59 35.86
C ALA A 292 0.35 -23.51 36.60
N GLY A 293 1.64 -23.15 36.68
CA GLY A 293 2.64 -23.91 37.43
C GLY A 293 2.72 -23.58 38.92
N SER A 294 2.02 -22.55 39.40
CA SER A 294 2.15 -22.09 40.78
C SER A 294 1.40 -23.00 41.77
N GLN A 295 2.09 -23.42 42.84
CA GLN A 295 1.50 -24.16 43.96
C GLN A 295 0.57 -23.30 44.82
N ALA A 296 0.82 -21.98 44.88
CA ALA A 296 0.01 -21.01 45.62
C ALA A 296 0.04 -19.67 44.88
N ILE A 297 -1.11 -19.23 44.38
CA ILE A 297 -1.20 -17.96 43.67
C ILE A 297 -1.22 -16.76 44.61
N THR A 298 -0.76 -15.63 44.08
CA THR A 298 -0.72 -14.34 44.76
C THR A 298 -1.91 -13.46 44.37
N ARG A 299 -2.09 -12.34 45.07
CA ARG A 299 -3.16 -11.37 44.79
C ARG A 299 -3.06 -10.80 43.37
N GLN A 300 -1.84 -10.55 42.88
CA GLN A 300 -1.63 -10.06 41.52
C GLN A 300 -1.95 -11.12 40.46
N ASP A 301 -1.68 -12.40 40.75
CA ASP A 301 -2.03 -13.50 39.85
C ASP A 301 -3.55 -13.60 39.71
N LEU A 302 -4.29 -13.55 40.84
CA LEU A 302 -5.75 -13.54 40.82
C LEU A 302 -6.31 -12.33 40.07
N ALA A 303 -5.76 -11.14 40.30
CA ALA A 303 -6.13 -9.93 39.57
C ALA A 303 -5.94 -10.10 38.06
N ALA A 304 -4.82 -10.70 37.64
CA ALA A 304 -4.55 -10.99 36.24
C ALA A 304 -5.52 -12.03 35.67
N ILE A 305 -5.81 -13.13 36.39
CA ILE A 305 -6.79 -14.14 35.97
C ILE A 305 -8.15 -13.49 35.70
N LEU A 306 -8.66 -12.72 36.66
CA LEU A 306 -9.95 -12.04 36.54
C LEU A 306 -9.95 -11.03 35.39
N ALA A 307 -8.89 -10.20 35.28
CA ALA A 307 -8.80 -9.17 34.26
C ALA A 307 -8.70 -9.73 32.83
N VAL A 308 -7.99 -10.84 32.66
CA VAL A 308 -7.78 -11.49 31.36
C VAL A 308 -9.01 -12.30 30.95
N LYS A 309 -9.48 -13.22 31.82
CA LYS A 309 -10.59 -14.14 31.48
C LYS A 309 -11.92 -13.41 31.30
N PHE A 310 -12.13 -12.29 32.00
CA PHE A 310 -13.36 -11.53 31.97
C PHE A 310 -13.19 -10.13 31.36
N ASN A 311 -12.14 -9.93 30.55
CA ASN A 311 -11.78 -8.64 29.95
C ASN A 311 -12.98 -7.89 29.35
N GLN A 312 -13.80 -8.58 28.57
CA GLN A 312 -14.96 -8.01 27.87
C GLN A 312 -16.05 -7.43 28.80
N PHE A 313 -16.05 -7.82 30.08
CA PHE A 313 -17.05 -7.37 31.05
C PHE A 313 -16.53 -6.25 31.96
N LEU A 314 -15.21 -6.09 32.08
CA LEU A 314 -14.61 -5.19 33.06
C LEU A 314 -14.44 -3.77 32.51
N PRO A 315 -14.62 -2.74 33.35
CA PRO A 315 -14.55 -1.35 32.92
C PRO A 315 -13.12 -0.96 32.55
N GLN A 316 -13.00 0.07 31.71
CA GLN A 316 -11.80 0.91 31.65
C GLN A 316 -12.08 2.17 32.49
N PRO A 317 -11.46 2.31 33.68
CA PRO A 317 -11.74 3.43 34.57
C PRO A 317 -11.20 4.74 34.02
N SER A 318 -12.05 5.77 33.93
CA SER A 318 -11.63 7.14 33.58
C SER A 318 -10.80 7.80 34.69
N ALA A 319 -11.05 7.43 35.95
CA ALA A 319 -10.25 7.80 37.12
C ALA A 319 -9.78 6.52 37.82
N PRO A 320 -8.52 6.08 37.63
CA PRO A 320 -8.03 4.86 38.23
C PRO A 320 -7.92 5.01 39.77
N PRO A 321 -8.23 3.95 40.54
CA PRO A 321 -8.01 3.96 41.98
C PRO A 321 -6.53 4.17 42.32
N ILE A 322 -6.27 4.98 43.35
CA ILE A 322 -4.92 5.18 43.88
C ILE A 322 -4.50 3.94 44.68
N ILE A 323 -3.46 3.27 44.21
CA ILE A 323 -2.84 2.08 44.82
C ILE A 323 -1.32 2.31 44.82
N VAL A 324 -0.70 2.34 46.00
CA VAL A 324 0.65 2.91 46.16
C VAL A 324 1.79 1.93 45.88
N ASP A 325 1.52 0.62 45.93
CA ASP A 325 2.53 -0.46 45.92
C ASP A 325 2.50 -1.34 44.66
N ILE A 326 1.83 -0.91 43.60
CA ILE A 326 1.69 -1.69 42.35
C ILE A 326 2.63 -1.25 41.23
N SER A 327 3.42 -0.19 41.41
CA SER A 327 4.27 0.38 40.35
C SER A 327 5.29 -0.63 39.78
N THR A 328 5.74 -1.58 40.59
CA THR A 328 6.67 -2.67 40.20
C THR A 328 5.97 -3.99 39.89
N SER A 329 4.64 -4.08 40.06
CA SER A 329 3.89 -5.31 39.79
C SER A 329 3.71 -5.49 38.29
N TRP A 330 4.05 -6.69 37.79
CA TRP A 330 3.78 -7.06 36.39
C TRP A 330 2.28 -7.01 36.05
N ALA A 331 1.41 -7.12 37.07
CA ALA A 331 -0.02 -7.10 36.93
C ALA A 331 -0.67 -5.74 37.22
N ALA A 332 0.11 -4.65 37.35
CA ALA A 332 -0.40 -3.33 37.75
C ALA A 332 -1.67 -2.91 36.98
N ARG A 333 -1.65 -3.04 35.65
CA ARG A 333 -2.80 -2.75 34.78
C ARG A 333 -4.02 -3.63 35.03
N PHE A 334 -3.81 -4.89 35.40
CA PHE A 334 -4.88 -5.82 35.74
C PHE A 334 -5.47 -5.51 37.11
N ILE A 335 -4.61 -5.20 38.09
CA ILE A 335 -5.00 -4.80 39.45
C ILE A 335 -5.91 -3.57 39.41
N ILE A 336 -5.54 -2.53 38.66
CA ILE A 336 -6.34 -1.30 38.51
C ILE A 336 -7.78 -1.62 38.05
N ARG A 337 -7.93 -2.54 37.08
CA ARG A 337 -9.24 -2.88 36.51
C ARG A 337 -10.12 -3.67 37.47
N VAL A 338 -9.56 -4.67 38.16
CA VAL A 338 -10.34 -5.48 39.10
C VAL A 338 -10.72 -4.70 40.36
N VAL A 339 -9.85 -3.78 40.81
CA VAL A 339 -10.16 -2.88 41.93
C VAL A 339 -11.20 -1.83 41.53
N ALA A 340 -11.11 -1.26 40.33
CA ALA A 340 -12.14 -0.35 39.82
C ALA A 340 -13.51 -1.02 39.69
N ALA A 341 -13.53 -2.32 39.36
CA ALA A 341 -14.75 -3.13 39.33
C ALA A 341 -15.21 -3.64 40.72
N ARG A 342 -14.48 -3.33 41.80
CA ARG A 342 -14.72 -3.80 43.17
C ARG A 342 -14.73 -5.32 43.32
N LEU A 343 -13.98 -6.02 42.46
CA LEU A 343 -13.81 -7.47 42.53
C LEU A 343 -12.76 -7.88 43.56
N MET A 344 -11.77 -7.02 43.76
CA MET A 344 -10.77 -7.15 44.80
C MET A 344 -10.60 -5.80 45.50
N ASP A 345 -10.41 -5.82 46.81
CA ASP A 345 -10.22 -4.61 47.60
C ASP A 345 -8.73 -4.32 47.78
N LYS A 346 -8.40 -3.03 47.92
CA LYS A 346 -7.13 -2.55 48.47
C LYS A 346 -7.32 -2.29 49.97
N TYR A 347 -6.23 -2.31 50.72
CA TYR A 347 -6.23 -1.99 52.15
C TYR A 347 -6.46 -0.49 52.39
N ASP A 348 -6.84 -0.14 53.63
CA ASP A 348 -7.15 1.25 54.03
C ASP A 348 -5.96 2.20 53.86
N ASN A 349 -4.74 1.68 53.97
CA ASN A 349 -3.49 2.39 53.71
C ASN A 349 -3.14 2.52 52.21
N HIS A 350 -4.09 2.25 51.31
CA HIS A 350 -3.94 2.28 49.85
C HIS A 350 -2.96 1.25 49.26
N THR A 351 -2.55 0.22 50.01
CA THR A 351 -1.76 -0.89 49.46
C THR A 351 -2.65 -2.00 48.90
N PHE A 352 -2.13 -2.76 47.95
CA PHE A 352 -2.79 -3.95 47.40
C PHE A 352 -2.06 -5.25 47.77
N GLU A 353 -0.79 -5.18 48.14
CA GLU A 353 0.10 -6.31 48.45
C GLU A 353 0.17 -7.37 47.33
N PRO A 354 0.69 -7.01 46.14
CA PRO A 354 0.62 -7.84 44.93
C PRO A 354 1.13 -9.28 45.11
N THR A 355 2.20 -9.47 45.88
CA THR A 355 2.89 -10.75 46.05
C THR A 355 2.36 -11.58 47.22
N ARG A 356 1.38 -11.08 48.00
CA ARG A 356 0.79 -11.86 49.10
C ARG A 356 0.03 -13.04 48.51
N GLN A 357 0.27 -14.24 49.07
CA GLN A 357 -0.50 -15.43 48.72
C GLN A 357 -1.96 -15.27 49.15
N ILE A 358 -2.87 -15.73 48.29
CA ILE A 358 -4.30 -15.70 48.62
C ILE A 358 -4.72 -17.00 49.28
N THR A 359 -5.75 -16.90 50.12
CA THR A 359 -6.42 -18.06 50.69
C THR A 359 -7.62 -18.50 49.85
N ARG A 360 -8.09 -19.72 50.08
CA ARG A 360 -9.29 -20.30 49.47
C ARG A 360 -10.53 -19.45 49.73
N ALA A 361 -10.64 -18.84 50.92
CA ALA A 361 -11.70 -17.91 51.27
C ALA A 361 -11.65 -16.59 50.50
N GLU A 362 -10.45 -16.02 50.33
CA GLU A 362 -10.25 -14.78 49.57
C GLU A 362 -10.54 -14.97 48.07
N LEU A 363 -10.15 -16.12 47.51
CA LEU A 363 -10.53 -16.48 46.15
C LEU A 363 -12.05 -16.59 46.01
N ALA A 364 -12.72 -17.23 46.98
CA ALA A 364 -14.17 -17.34 46.97
C ALA A 364 -14.88 -15.99 47.03
N ASP A 365 -14.38 -15.04 47.83
CA ASP A 365 -14.89 -13.67 47.87
C ASP A 365 -14.76 -12.97 46.52
N ALA A 366 -13.57 -13.00 45.90
CA ALA A 366 -13.35 -12.34 44.62
C ALA A 366 -14.25 -12.88 43.50
N PHE A 367 -14.43 -14.20 43.41
CA PHE A 367 -15.31 -14.81 42.43
C PHE A 367 -16.81 -14.62 42.76
N SER A 368 -17.20 -14.62 44.03
CA SER A 368 -18.57 -14.29 44.47
C SER A 368 -18.94 -12.85 44.10
N ARG A 369 -18.00 -11.91 44.26
CA ARG A 369 -18.13 -10.52 43.80
C ARG A 369 -18.23 -10.45 42.28
N LEU A 370 -17.42 -11.21 41.54
CA LEU A 370 -17.51 -11.28 40.08
C LEU A 370 -18.86 -11.81 39.60
N ILE A 371 -19.40 -12.85 40.23
CA ILE A 371 -20.74 -13.36 39.90
C ILE A 371 -21.79 -12.27 40.10
N SER A 372 -21.73 -11.55 41.22
CA SER A 372 -22.64 -10.45 41.53
C SER A 372 -22.50 -9.29 40.52
N TYR A 373 -21.26 -8.96 40.15
CA TYR A 373 -20.94 -7.97 39.13
C TYR A 373 -21.54 -8.34 37.76
N LEU A 374 -21.34 -9.58 37.31
CA LEU A 374 -21.85 -10.08 36.04
C LEU A 374 -23.39 -10.13 36.01
N LYS A 375 -24.03 -10.52 37.11
CA LYS A 375 -25.48 -10.41 37.26
C LYS A 375 -25.97 -8.96 37.11
N GLY A 376 -25.26 -8.01 37.73
CA GLY A 376 -25.53 -6.57 37.57
C GLY A 376 -25.38 -6.07 36.12
N LYS A 377 -24.61 -6.77 35.29
CA LYS A 377 -24.47 -6.54 33.84
C LYS A 377 -25.48 -7.30 32.99
N GLY A 378 -26.51 -7.91 33.60
CA GLY A 378 -27.57 -8.62 32.90
C GLY A 378 -27.26 -10.07 32.55
N LYS A 379 -26.14 -10.64 33.05
CA LYS A 379 -25.81 -12.05 32.81
C LYS A 379 -26.63 -12.98 33.70
N LYS A 380 -27.24 -14.00 33.10
CA LYS A 380 -28.06 -15.00 33.80
C LYS A 380 -27.18 -16.11 34.36
N LEU A 381 -26.82 -15.98 35.64
CA LEU A 381 -26.09 -17.00 36.40
C LEU A 381 -27.02 -17.59 37.47
N VAL A 382 -27.34 -18.88 37.35
CA VAL A 382 -28.21 -19.61 38.28
C VAL A 382 -27.38 -20.65 39.03
N PRO A 383 -27.44 -20.70 40.37
CA PRO A 383 -26.72 -21.72 41.13
C PRO A 383 -27.27 -23.11 40.82
N ILE A 384 -26.38 -24.10 40.77
CA ILE A 384 -26.72 -25.50 40.47
C ILE A 384 -27.33 -26.16 41.71
N VAL A 385 -26.82 -25.80 42.88
CA VAL A 385 -27.35 -26.23 44.18
C VAL A 385 -27.99 -25.02 44.87
N PRO A 386 -29.22 -25.14 45.43
CA PRO A 386 -29.80 -24.07 46.23
C PRO A 386 -28.85 -23.65 47.38
N PRO A 387 -28.50 -22.35 47.51
CA PRO A 387 -27.55 -21.89 48.53
C PRO A 387 -27.91 -22.31 49.95
N GLU A 388 -29.20 -22.41 50.27
CA GLU A 388 -29.71 -22.79 51.60
C GLU A 388 -29.43 -24.26 51.95
N ARG A 389 -29.10 -25.10 50.96
CA ARG A 389 -28.73 -26.50 51.16
C ARG A 389 -27.24 -26.70 51.39
N VAL A 390 -26.42 -25.67 51.20
CA VAL A 390 -24.97 -25.75 51.42
C VAL A 390 -24.69 -25.59 52.92
N GLN A 391 -24.02 -26.57 53.50
CA GLN A 391 -23.60 -26.55 54.90
C GLN A 391 -22.08 -26.70 54.97
N ILE A 392 -21.43 -25.75 55.63
CA ILE A 392 -19.98 -25.70 55.81
C ILE A 392 -19.68 -25.80 57.30
N ASN A 393 -18.87 -26.80 57.69
CA ASN A 393 -18.69 -27.14 59.11
C ASN A 393 -17.56 -26.37 59.79
N ASP A 394 -16.57 -25.91 59.04
CA ASP A 394 -15.37 -25.21 59.53
C ASP A 394 -15.40 -23.71 59.23
N LEU A 395 -16.55 -23.18 58.84
CA LEU A 395 -16.76 -21.77 58.59
C LEU A 395 -18.11 -21.34 59.22
N PRO A 396 -18.09 -20.58 60.33
CA PRO A 396 -19.30 -20.09 60.98
C PRO A 396 -20.15 -19.17 60.09
N ALA A 397 -21.47 -19.16 60.28
CA ALA A 397 -22.40 -18.36 59.47
C ALA A 397 -22.23 -16.84 59.62
N ASP A 398 -21.67 -16.39 60.73
CA ASP A 398 -21.31 -15.00 61.02
C ASP A 398 -19.94 -14.59 60.46
N ASN A 399 -19.15 -15.54 59.92
CA ASN A 399 -17.89 -15.23 59.27
C ASN A 399 -18.11 -14.49 57.94
N TYR A 400 -17.32 -13.45 57.70
CA TYR A 400 -17.34 -12.67 56.46
C TYR A 400 -17.30 -13.51 55.18
N TYR A 401 -16.51 -14.58 55.18
CA TYR A 401 -16.32 -15.46 54.00
C TYR A 401 -17.39 -16.55 53.86
N TYR A 402 -18.35 -16.66 54.79
CA TYR A 402 -19.37 -17.71 54.75
C TYR A 402 -20.23 -17.62 53.49
N GLN A 403 -20.80 -16.46 53.20
CA GLN A 403 -21.66 -16.29 52.03
C GLN A 403 -20.90 -16.45 50.70
N PRO A 404 -19.68 -15.90 50.53
CA PRO A 404 -18.84 -16.23 49.39
C PRO A 404 -18.59 -17.73 49.21
N ALA A 405 -18.23 -18.44 50.28
CA ALA A 405 -17.98 -19.88 50.21
C ALA A 405 -19.24 -20.64 49.80
N VAL A 406 -20.40 -20.33 50.41
CA VAL A 406 -21.70 -20.90 50.03
C VAL A 406 -22.00 -20.67 48.56
N ASN A 407 -21.79 -19.44 48.05
CA ASN A 407 -21.99 -19.12 46.65
C ASN A 407 -21.09 -19.99 45.75
N MET A 408 -19.81 -20.10 46.04
CA MET A 408 -18.87 -20.87 45.22
C MET A 408 -19.22 -22.37 45.17
N ILE A 409 -19.67 -22.95 46.29
CA ILE A 409 -20.19 -24.33 46.31
C ILE A 409 -21.50 -24.45 45.53
N ALA A 410 -22.41 -23.48 45.67
CA ALA A 410 -23.71 -23.47 45.01
C ALA A 410 -23.60 -23.44 43.47
N TYR A 411 -22.60 -22.74 42.92
CA TYR A 411 -22.27 -22.76 41.49
C TYR A 411 -21.38 -23.93 41.06
N GLN A 412 -20.99 -24.82 41.98
CA GLN A 412 -20.02 -25.91 41.76
C GLN A 412 -18.68 -25.40 41.20
N LEU A 413 -18.27 -24.20 41.60
CA LEU A 413 -16.95 -23.67 41.28
C LEU A 413 -15.89 -24.21 42.25
N MET A 414 -16.29 -24.49 43.49
CA MET A 414 -15.44 -25.09 44.51
C MET A 414 -16.12 -26.29 45.14
N GLU A 415 -15.32 -27.15 45.77
CA GLU A 415 -15.78 -28.36 46.44
C GLU A 415 -15.43 -28.30 47.93
N LEU A 416 -16.25 -28.97 48.74
CA LEU A 416 -15.97 -29.23 50.14
C LEU A 416 -15.13 -30.50 50.27
N GLY A 417 -14.14 -30.46 51.16
CA GLY A 417 -13.38 -31.64 51.55
C GLY A 417 -14.15 -32.59 52.46
N GLY A 418 -13.44 -33.57 53.02
CA GLY A 418 -14.00 -34.53 53.98
C GLY A 418 -14.71 -33.84 55.14
N GLN A 419 -15.82 -34.43 55.59
CA GLN A 419 -16.66 -33.88 56.66
C GLN A 419 -17.23 -32.47 56.38
N ARG A 420 -17.48 -32.12 55.10
CA ARG A 420 -18.04 -30.81 54.68
C ARG A 420 -17.20 -29.62 55.13
N ARG A 421 -15.88 -29.77 55.06
CA ARG A 421 -14.92 -28.71 55.38
C ARG A 421 -14.55 -27.90 54.14
N PHE A 422 -14.57 -26.58 54.25
CA PHE A 422 -14.17 -25.66 53.19
C PHE A 422 -12.67 -25.36 53.19
N ASN A 423 -12.01 -25.41 54.35
CA ASN A 423 -10.60 -25.05 54.57
C ASN A 423 -10.26 -23.62 54.11
N PRO A 424 -10.80 -22.58 54.80
CA PRO A 424 -10.74 -21.19 54.33
C PRO A 424 -9.31 -20.65 54.15
N ASP A 425 -8.37 -21.08 55.00
CA ASP A 425 -6.98 -20.59 55.00
C ASP A 425 -6.06 -21.33 54.01
N GLN A 426 -6.58 -22.36 53.32
CA GLN A 426 -5.78 -23.16 52.41
C GLN A 426 -5.30 -22.31 51.21
N PRO A 427 -4.02 -22.34 50.83
CA PRO A 427 -3.56 -21.69 49.61
C PRO A 427 -4.19 -22.33 48.37
N VAL A 428 -4.42 -21.54 47.32
CA VAL A 428 -5.00 -22.02 46.07
C VAL A 428 -3.93 -22.14 44.99
N SER A 429 -3.85 -23.30 44.34
CA SER A 429 -2.95 -23.50 43.20
C SER A 429 -3.42 -22.75 41.96
N GLY A 430 -2.51 -22.42 41.05
CA GLY A 430 -2.88 -21.69 39.84
C GLY A 430 -3.74 -22.48 38.87
N ILE A 431 -3.54 -23.80 38.78
CA ILE A 431 -4.43 -24.70 38.01
C ILE A 431 -5.85 -24.63 38.55
N GLU A 432 -6.01 -24.67 39.87
CA GLU A 432 -7.33 -24.59 40.50
C GLU A 432 -8.00 -23.24 40.23
N ALA A 433 -7.29 -22.13 40.41
CA ALA A 433 -7.83 -20.79 40.16
C ALA A 433 -8.22 -20.57 38.69
N LEU A 434 -7.39 -21.02 37.74
CA LEU A 434 -7.68 -20.96 36.31
C LEU A 434 -8.88 -21.83 35.93
N ARG A 435 -8.97 -23.05 36.47
CA ARG A 435 -10.11 -23.94 36.27
C ARG A 435 -11.41 -23.30 36.77
N ILE A 436 -11.39 -22.66 37.94
CA ILE A 436 -12.55 -21.93 38.48
C ILE A 436 -12.98 -20.81 37.53
N ALA A 437 -12.02 -20.03 37.02
CA ALA A 437 -12.30 -18.98 36.05
C ALA A 437 -12.93 -19.51 34.76
N ASP A 438 -12.42 -20.63 34.24
CA ASP A 438 -12.93 -21.26 33.01
C ASP A 438 -14.33 -21.85 33.20
N ILE A 439 -14.60 -22.51 34.33
CA ILE A 439 -15.95 -23.01 34.64
C ILE A 439 -16.92 -21.83 34.72
N LEU A 440 -16.58 -20.76 35.45
CA LEU A 440 -17.45 -19.60 35.56
C LEU A 440 -17.68 -18.93 34.20
N LEU A 441 -16.63 -18.76 33.38
CA LEU A 441 -16.74 -18.16 32.06
C LEU A 441 -17.72 -18.95 31.17
N ASN A 442 -17.70 -20.28 31.24
CA ASN A 442 -18.64 -21.14 30.52
C ASN A 442 -20.09 -21.04 31.02
N LEU A 443 -20.30 -20.65 32.29
CA LEU A 443 -21.64 -20.38 32.83
C LEU A 443 -22.18 -19.02 32.36
N VAL A 444 -21.33 -18.09 31.95
CA VAL A 444 -21.71 -16.75 31.48
C VAL A 444 -22.18 -16.84 30.03
N LYS A 445 -23.48 -17.08 29.82
CA LYS A 445 -24.14 -17.01 28.51
C LYS A 445 -24.41 -15.58 28.05
#